data_AF-A0A838F0Y2-F1
#
_entry.id   AF-A0A838F0Y2-F1
#
_cell.length_a   1.000
_cell.length_b   1.000
_cell.length_c   1.000
_cell.angle_alpha   90.00
_cell.angle_beta   90.00
_cell.angle_gamma   90.00
#
_symmetry.space_group_name_H-M   'P 1'
#
loop_
_entity.id
_entity.type
_entity.pdbx_description
1 polymer ?
#
loop_
_entity_poly.entity_id
_entity_poly.type
_entity_poly.pdbx_seq_one_letter_code
_entity_poly.pdbx_strand_id
1 'polypeptide(L)'
;YERIKLLVPKVRRDAKRVRYYDDNSLKLLNFIKNAQELGFQLEEIKDLIKLKSESTGRCDRVRKRATDKLESVESKINSLKAIQKNLKVLIKECESKESQQACPILEGIEGAHE
;
A
#
# COMPACT_ATOMS: atom_id res chain seq x y z
N TYR A 1 -13.95 -3.44 -5.97
CA TYR A 1 -14.76 -2.99 -4.82
C TYR A 1 -16.09 -3.73 -4.67
N GLU A 2 -16.82 -4.01 -5.76
CA GLU A 2 -18.09 -4.76 -5.69
C GLU A 2 -17.95 -6.18 -5.13
N ARG A 3 -16.93 -6.94 -5.57
CA ARG A 3 -16.67 -8.32 -5.06
C ARG A 3 -16.35 -8.39 -3.56
N ILE A 4 -15.90 -7.29 -2.97
CA ILE A 4 -15.55 -7.17 -1.55
C ILE A 4 -16.57 -6.36 -0.77
N LYS A 5 -17.78 -6.16 -1.35
CA LYS A 5 -18.94 -5.44 -0.77
C LYS A 5 -18.69 -3.98 -0.38
N LEU A 6 -17.65 -3.35 -0.93
CA LEU A 6 -17.33 -1.95 -0.67
C LEU A 6 -18.09 -0.98 -1.57
N LEU A 7 -18.61 -1.47 -2.71
CA LEU A 7 -19.51 -0.72 -3.59
C LEU A 7 -20.69 -1.64 -3.92
N VAL A 8 -21.91 -1.18 -3.68
CA VAL A 8 -23.12 -1.92 -4.02
C VAL A 8 -23.79 -1.21 -5.20
N PRO A 9 -23.76 -1.76 -6.42
CA PRO A 9 -24.46 -1.15 -7.55
C PRO A 9 -25.97 -1.20 -7.29
N LYS A 10 -26.67 -0.12 -7.59
CA LYS A 10 -28.14 -0.17 -7.65
C LYS A 10 -28.53 -0.76 -9.00
N VAL A 11 -29.42 -1.74 -8.98
CA VAL A 11 -30.04 -2.29 -10.19
C VAL A 11 -31.40 -1.64 -10.34
N ARG A 12 -31.62 -0.89 -11.42
CA ARG A 12 -32.99 -0.46 -11.78
C ARG A 12 -33.76 -1.70 -12.27
N ARG A 13 -34.97 -1.93 -11.75
CA ARG A 13 -35.79 -3.10 -12.11
C ARG A 13 -36.12 -3.17 -13.61
N ASP A 14 -36.11 -2.04 -14.31
CA ASP A 14 -36.64 -1.91 -15.68
C ASP A 14 -35.60 -1.66 -16.79
N ALA A 15 -34.30 -1.63 -16.49
CA ALA A 15 -33.27 -1.36 -17.50
C ALA A 15 -32.34 -2.57 -17.70
N LYS A 16 -32.14 -2.97 -18.97
CA LYS A 16 -31.09 -3.90 -19.43
C LYS A 16 -29.85 -3.80 -18.54
N ARG A 17 -29.39 -4.91 -17.94
CA ARG A 17 -28.09 -5.24 -17.27
C ARG A 17 -27.01 -4.15 -17.05
N VAL A 18 -27.38 -2.89 -16.85
CA VAL A 18 -26.48 -1.74 -16.70
C VAL A 18 -26.40 -1.41 -15.22
N ARG A 19 -25.16 -1.33 -14.71
CA ARG A 19 -24.89 -0.99 -13.32
C ARG A 19 -25.07 0.51 -13.13
N TYR A 20 -25.88 0.90 -12.15
CA TYR A 20 -26.08 2.29 -11.77
C TYR A 20 -25.40 2.58 -10.43
N TYR A 21 -24.68 3.69 -10.36
CA TYR A 21 -24.02 4.18 -9.16
C TYR A 21 -24.53 5.57 -8.87
N ASP A 22 -24.94 5.82 -7.62
CA ASP A 22 -25.32 7.17 -7.19
C ASP A 22 -24.11 7.97 -6.69
N ASP A 23 -24.31 9.27 -6.45
CA ASP A 23 -23.26 10.20 -6.01
C ASP A 23 -22.51 9.72 -4.74
N ASN A 24 -23.18 9.02 -3.83
CA ASN A 24 -22.53 8.47 -2.64
C ASN A 24 -21.56 7.33 -3.01
N SER A 25 -21.85 6.57 -4.06
CA SER A 25 -20.94 5.54 -4.58
C SER A 25 -19.68 6.17 -5.17
N LEU A 26 -19.79 7.33 -5.83
CA LEU A 26 -18.63 8.09 -6.33
C LEU A 26 -17.79 8.63 -5.17
N LYS A 27 -18.41 9.24 -4.15
CA LYS A 27 -17.71 9.72 -2.95
C LYS A 27 -16.98 8.59 -2.22
N LEU A 28 -17.60 7.42 -2.12
CA LEU A 28 -16.97 6.25 -1.50
C LEU A 28 -15.81 5.71 -2.34
N LEU A 29 -15.95 5.69 -3.67
CA LEU A 29 -14.86 5.29 -4.57
C LEU A 29 -13.65 6.21 -4.45
N ASN A 30 -13.88 7.53 -4.44
CA ASN A 30 -12.81 8.52 -4.25
C ASN A 30 -12.15 8.36 -2.88
N PHE A 31 -12.94 8.13 -1.82
CA PHE A 31 -12.40 7.84 -0.50
C PHE A 31 -11.45 6.62 -0.52
N ILE A 32 -11.88 5.53 -1.16
CA ILE A 32 -11.06 4.32 -1.24
C ILE A 32 -9.78 4.57 -2.04
N LYS A 33 -9.86 5.25 -3.19
CA LYS A 33 -8.69 5.58 -4.00
C LYS A 33 -7.66 6.42 -3.21
N ASN A 34 -8.11 7.50 -2.59
CA ASN A 34 -7.22 8.37 -1.80
C ASN A 34 -6.58 7.60 -0.65
N ALA A 35 -7.32 6.72 0.02
CA ALA A 35 -6.75 5.91 1.09
C ALA A 35 -5.71 4.89 0.58
N GLN A 36 -5.91 4.32 -0.61
CA GLN A 36 -4.89 3.47 -1.24
C GLN A 36 -3.63 4.24 -1.61
N GLU A 37 -3.76 5.48 -2.09
CA GLU A 37 -2.61 6.35 -2.38
C GLU A 37 -1.79 6.68 -1.12
N LEU A 38 -2.46 6.75 0.05
CA LEU A 38 -1.81 6.86 1.36
C LEU A 38 -1.24 5.52 1.88
N GLY A 39 -1.32 4.47 1.06
CA GLY A 39 -0.75 3.15 1.35
C GLY A 39 -1.65 2.23 2.16
N PHE A 40 -2.88 2.63 2.51
CA PHE A 40 -3.80 1.76 3.26
C PHE A 40 -4.23 0.55 2.42
N GLN A 41 -4.22 -0.62 3.05
CA GLN A 41 -4.73 -1.85 2.48
C GLN A 41 -6.26 -1.88 2.51
N LEU A 42 -6.86 -2.72 1.66
CA LEU A 42 -8.32 -2.81 1.54
C LEU A 42 -9.02 -3.14 2.87
N GLU A 43 -8.39 -3.90 3.75
CA GLU A 43 -8.92 -4.23 5.06
C GLU A 43 -8.89 -3.04 6.02
N GLU A 44 -7.81 -2.26 6.01
CA GLU A 44 -7.69 -1.01 6.76
C GLU A 44 -8.71 0.02 6.27
N ILE A 45 -8.93 0.11 4.95
CA ILE A 45 -9.90 1.02 4.36
C ILE A 45 -11.34 0.66 4.76
N LYS A 46 -11.67 -0.64 4.86
CA LYS A 46 -12.97 -1.08 5.38
C LYS A 46 -13.18 -0.61 6.82
N ASP A 47 -12.15 -0.68 7.65
CA ASP A 47 -12.20 -0.20 9.04
C ASP A 47 -12.43 1.32 9.09
N LEU A 48 -11.70 2.09 8.29
CA LEU A 48 -11.88 3.55 8.16
C LEU A 48 -13.29 3.92 7.70
N ILE A 49 -13.89 3.15 6.78
CA ILE A 49 -15.27 3.36 6.34
C ILE A 49 -16.27 3.10 7.46
N LYS A 50 -16.06 2.06 8.27
CA LYS A 50 -16.91 1.79 9.46
C LYS A 50 -16.80 2.92 10.48
N LEU A 51 -15.57 3.35 10.79
CA LEU A 51 -15.30 4.46 11.70
C LEU A 51 -15.98 5.76 11.24
N LYS A 52 -16.05 6.01 9.92
CA LYS A 52 -16.74 7.17 9.36
C LYS A 52 -18.23 7.23 9.75
N SER A 53 -18.88 6.09 9.95
CA SER A 53 -20.28 5.99 10.34
C SER A 53 -20.52 6.08 11.85
N GLU A 54 -19.47 5.99 12.68
CA GLU A 54 -19.58 6.10 14.15
C GLU A 54 -19.58 7.57 14.60
N SER A 55 -20.46 7.95 15.52
CA SER A 55 -20.66 9.34 15.95
C SER A 55 -19.65 9.82 17.01
N THR A 56 -19.14 8.92 17.85
CA THR A 56 -18.30 9.25 19.01
C THR A 56 -16.90 8.64 18.85
N GLY A 57 -15.86 9.37 19.25
CA GLY A 57 -14.47 8.88 19.22
C GLY A 57 -13.85 8.69 17.83
N ARG A 58 -14.54 9.09 16.76
CA ARG A 58 -14.10 8.91 15.36
C ARG A 58 -12.71 9.48 15.09
N CYS A 59 -12.48 10.74 15.47
CA CYS A 59 -11.22 11.42 15.14
C CYS A 59 -10.02 10.77 15.83
N ASP A 60 -10.17 10.31 17.07
CA ASP A 60 -9.09 9.67 17.82
C ASP A 60 -8.72 8.31 17.22
N ARG A 61 -9.72 7.47 16.92
CA ARG A 61 -9.49 6.18 16.27
C ARG A 61 -8.90 6.30 14.87
N VAL A 62 -9.39 7.24 14.06
CA VAL A 62 -8.84 7.51 12.73
C VAL A 62 -7.41 8.04 12.83
N ARG A 63 -7.14 8.94 13.79
CA ARG A 63 -5.78 9.43 14.05
C ARG A 63 -4.84 8.28 14.40
N LYS A 64 -5.24 7.39 15.32
CA LYS A 64 -4.45 6.22 15.69
C LYS A 64 -4.10 5.36 14.47
N ARG A 65 -5.09 5.02 13.63
CA ARG A 65 -4.87 4.26 12.38
C ARG A 65 -3.89 4.96 11.44
N ALA A 66 -3.97 6.28 11.32
CA ALA A 66 -3.05 7.06 10.49
C ALA A 66 -1.63 7.09 11.08
N THR A 67 -1.49 7.19 12.40
CA THR A 67 -0.19 7.13 13.10
C THR A 67 0.45 5.75 12.92
N ASP A 68 -0.29 4.67 13.19
CA ASP A 68 0.19 3.29 13.00
C ASP A 68 0.67 3.07 11.55
N LYS A 69 -0.07 3.65 10.58
CA LYS A 69 0.28 3.56 9.17
C LYS A 69 1.55 4.33 8.84
N LEU A 70 1.70 5.53 9.38
CA LEU A 70 2.90 6.34 9.22
C LEU A 70 4.14 5.59 9.74
N GLU A 71 4.07 5.03 10.95
CA GLU A 71 5.16 4.26 11.54
C GLU A 71 5.55 3.05 10.67
N SER A 72 4.56 2.33 10.14
CA SER A 72 4.80 1.22 9.20
C SER A 72 5.51 1.67 7.92
N VAL A 73 5.10 2.83 7.36
CA VAL A 73 5.74 3.41 6.17
C VAL A 73 7.18 3.83 6.47
N GLU A 74 7.42 4.52 7.59
CA GLU A 74 8.76 4.95 8.00
C GLU A 74 9.69 3.75 8.21
N SER A 75 9.20 2.70 8.86
CA SER A 75 9.93 1.44 9.03
C SER A 75 10.28 0.82 7.67
N LYS A 76 9.33 0.77 6.73
CA LYS A 76 9.58 0.24 5.38
C LYS A 76 10.61 1.08 4.62
N ILE A 77 10.54 2.41 4.74
CA ILE A 77 11.52 3.32 4.15
C ILE A 77 12.91 3.04 4.69
N ASN A 78 13.06 2.88 5.99
CA ASN A 78 14.35 2.59 6.61
C ASN A 78 14.93 1.26 6.11
N SER A 79 14.11 0.21 6.04
CA SER A 79 14.51 -1.07 5.47
C SER A 79 14.92 -0.96 3.99
N LEU A 80 14.16 -0.22 3.18
CA LEU A 80 14.47 0.01 1.77
C LEU A 80 15.75 0.84 1.59
N LYS A 81 16.02 1.81 2.47
CA LYS A 81 17.28 2.57 2.47
C LYS A 81 18.48 1.68 2.80
N ALA A 82 18.33 0.74 3.73
CA ALA A 82 19.38 -0.22 4.05
C ALA A 82 19.68 -1.14 2.85
N ILE A 83 18.64 -1.69 2.22
CA ILE A 83 18.77 -2.49 1.00
C ILE A 83 19.43 -1.68 -0.12
N GLN A 84 18.99 -0.44 -0.34
CA GLN A 84 19.57 0.45 -1.35
C GLN A 84 21.07 0.70 -1.08
N LYS A 85 21.45 0.93 0.18
CA LYS A 85 22.85 1.14 0.56
C LYS A 85 23.69 -0.09 0.20
N ASN A 86 23.23 -1.28 0.57
CA ASN A 86 23.94 -2.52 0.27
C ASN A 86 24.10 -2.75 -1.24
N LEU A 87 23.02 -2.55 -2.01
CA LEU A 87 23.08 -2.64 -3.47
C LEU A 87 24.07 -1.65 -4.08
N LYS A 88 24.11 -0.41 -3.59
CA LYS A 88 25.09 0.60 -4.06
C LYS A 88 26.53 0.18 -3.78
N VAL A 89 26.81 -0.47 -2.64
CA VAL A 89 28.14 -0.99 -2.31
C VAL A 89 28.53 -2.08 -3.30
N LEU A 90 27.68 -3.09 -3.49
CA LEU A 90 27.93 -4.21 -4.40
C LEU A 90 28.13 -3.75 -5.85
N ILE A 91 27.33 -2.79 -6.33
CA ILE A 91 27.49 -2.21 -7.67
C ILE A 91 28.85 -1.53 -7.81
N LYS A 92 29.23 -0.68 -6.84
CA LYS A 92 30.51 0.02 -6.88
C LYS A 92 31.70 -0.93 -6.87
N GLU A 93 31.64 -1.99 -6.06
CA GLU A 93 32.65 -3.04 -6.05
C GLU A 93 32.74 -3.78 -7.40
N CYS A 94 31.59 -4.01 -8.04
CA CYS A 94 31.54 -4.63 -9.37
C CYS A 94 32.13 -3.74 -10.46
N GLU A 95 31.83 -2.44 -10.43
CA GLU A 95 32.38 -1.46 -11.38
C GLU A 95 33.90 -1.27 -11.21
N SER A 96 34.43 -1.52 -10.01
CA SER A 96 35.86 -1.34 -9.71
C SER A 96 36.72 -2.55 -10.06
N LYS A 97 36.13 -3.74 -10.28
CA LYS A 97 36.86 -4.95 -10.69
C LYS A 97 36.89 -5.04 -12.23
N GLU A 98 38.08 -4.86 -12.82
CA GLU A 98 38.30 -4.96 -14.28
C GLU A 98 38.19 -6.41 -14.79
N SER A 99 38.33 -7.41 -13.92
CA SER A 99 38.41 -8.82 -14.28
C SER A 99 37.07 -9.54 -14.13
N GLN A 100 36.54 -10.04 -15.25
CA GLN A 100 35.25 -10.74 -15.39
C GLN A 100 35.17 -12.14 -14.73
N GLN A 101 36.16 -12.54 -13.94
CA GLN A 101 36.25 -13.92 -13.41
C GLN A 101 35.42 -14.14 -12.13
N ALA A 102 35.14 -13.10 -11.35
CA ALA A 102 34.30 -13.18 -10.16
C ALA A 102 33.46 -11.91 -10.01
N CYS A 103 32.13 -12.05 -10.00
CA CYS A 103 31.20 -10.93 -9.86
C CYS A 103 30.90 -10.67 -8.38
N PRO A 104 31.32 -9.54 -7.80
CA PRO A 104 31.14 -9.26 -6.37
C PRO A 104 29.67 -9.11 -5.96
N ILE A 105 28.77 -8.82 -6.91
CA ILE A 105 27.33 -8.83 -6.66
C ILE A 105 26.84 -10.25 -6.35
N LEU A 106 27.29 -11.25 -7.12
CA LEU A 106 26.93 -12.65 -6.87
C LEU A 106 27.54 -13.14 -5.56
N GLU A 107 28.83 -12.85 -5.33
CA GLU A 107 29.52 -13.19 -4.08
C GLU A 107 28.81 -12.60 -2.85
N GLY A 108 28.36 -11.34 -2.93
CA GLY A 108 27.62 -10.68 -1.84
C GLY A 108 26.21 -11.21 -1.59
N ILE A 109 25.58 -11.85 -2.57
CA ILE A 109 24.27 -12.51 -2.42
C ILE A 109 24.46 -13.92 -1.83
N GLU A 110 25.48 -14.64 -2.27
CA GLU A 110 25.80 -16.00 -1.79
C GLU A 110 26.37 -15.98 -0.36
N GLY A 111 27.16 -14.96 0.00
CA GLY A 111 27.73 -14.77 1.34
C GLY A 111 26.77 -14.26 2.42
N ALA A 112 25.47 -14.09 2.12
CA ALA A 112 24.45 -13.67 3.09
C ALA A 112 23.83 -14.84 3.90
N HIS A 113 24.40 -16.05 3.78
CA HIS A 113 24.04 -17.22 4.58
C HIS A 113 25.21 -17.68 5.45
N GLU A 114 25.47 -16.96 6.54
CA GLU A 114 26.10 -17.51 7.75
C GLU A 114 25.62 -16.77 9.01
#